data_AF-A0A4Y1Q3V7-F1
#
_entry.id   AF-A0A4Y1Q3V7-F1
#
_cell.length_a   1.000
_cell.length_b   1.000
_cell.length_c   1.000
_cell.angle_alpha   90.00
_cell.angle_beta   90.00
_cell.angle_gamma   90.00
#
_symmetry.space_group_name_H-M   'P 1'
#
loop_
_entity.id
_entity.type
_entity.pdbx_description
1 polymer ?
#
loop_
_entity_poly.entity_id
_entity_poly.type
_entity_poly.pdbx_seq_one_letter_code
_entity_poly.pdbx_strand_id
1 'polypeptide(L)' 'PHPVIIQNIIKSCTENDIDSALQRLNELWEQGYSAMDIVVTIFRVTKTFDELAEYTKLEYIK' A
#
# COMPACT_ATOMS: atom_id res chain seq x y z
N PRO A 1 -9.61 0.68 -5.25
CA PRO A 1 -8.30 1.25 -5.66
C PRO A 1 -7.59 0.32 -6.65
N HIS A 2 -6.95 0.88 -7.69
CA HIS A 2 -6.18 0.07 -8.63
C HIS A 2 -4.93 -0.52 -7.95
N PRO A 3 -4.62 -1.83 -8.09
CA PRO A 3 -3.50 -2.48 -7.39
C PRO A 3 -2.15 -1.79 -7.55
N VAL A 4 -1.89 -1.21 -8.73
CA VAL A 4 -0.64 -0.49 -9.03
C VAL A 4 -0.42 0.71 -8.10
N ILE A 5 -1.47 1.44 -7.72
CA ILE A 5 -1.32 2.61 -6.82
C ILE A 5 -0.86 2.14 -5.44
N ILE A 6 -1.43 1.04 -4.96
CA ILE A 6 -1.08 0.42 -3.68
C ILE A 6 0.34 -0.16 -3.70
N GLN A 7 0.75 -0.79 -4.80
CA GLN A 7 2.13 -1.25 -4.97
C GLN A 7 3.11 -0.08 -4.88
N ASN A 8 2.79 1.05 -5.52
CA ASN A 8 3.63 2.26 -5.44
C ASN A 8 3.68 2.84 -4.02
N ILE A 9 2.58 2.78 -3.26
CA ILE A 9 2.57 3.18 -1.84
C ILE A 9 3.52 2.29 -1.04
N ILE A 10 3.39 0.97 -1.16
CA ILE A 10 4.24 0.00 -0.46
C ILE A 10 5.72 0.19 -0.83
N LYS A 11 6.01 0.38 -2.12
CA LYS A 11 7.36 0.65 -2.61
C LYS A 11 7.95 1.94 -2.03
N SER A 12 7.18 3.03 -2.00
CA SER A 12 7.61 4.30 -1.40
C SER A 12 7.94 4.11 0.10
N CYS A 13 7.12 3.33 0.82
CA CYS A 13 7.42 2.95 2.21
C CYS A 13 8.75 2.17 2.35
N THR A 14 9.06 1.25 1.44
CA THR A 14 10.34 0.51 1.48
C THR A 14 11.56 1.38 1.18
N GLU A 15 11.38 2.46 0.42
CA GLU A 15 12.42 3.43 0.08
C GLU A 15 12.55 4.54 1.15
N ASN A 16 11.76 4.48 2.23
CA ASN A 16 11.60 5.53 3.25
C ASN A 16 11.08 6.87 2.70
N ASP A 17 10.44 6.87 1.53
CA ASP A 17 9.77 8.03 0.95
C ASP A 17 8.33 8.13 1.46
N ILE A 18 8.18 8.68 2.67
CA ILE A 18 6.91 8.79 3.38
C ILE A 18 5.99 9.82 2.70
N ASP A 19 6.56 10.92 2.19
CA ASP A 19 5.78 11.99 1.55
C ASP A 19 5.09 11.48 0.28
N SER A 20 5.82 10.74 -0.57
CA SER A 20 5.23 10.12 -1.76
C SER A 20 4.18 9.06 -1.41
N ALA A 21 4.41 8.27 -0.36
CA ALA A 21 3.44 7.27 0.11
C ALA A 21 2.14 7.93 0.58
N LEU A 22 2.24 8.99 1.38
CA LEU A 22 1.09 9.74 1.90
C LEU A 22 0.35 10.48 0.79
N GLN A 23 1.06 11.07 -0.17
CA GLN A 23 0.42 11.72 -1.32
C GLN A 23 -0.48 10.74 -2.08
N ARG A 24 0.04 9.56 -2.42
CA ARG A 24 -0.73 8.51 -3.13
C ARG A 24 -1.89 7.97 -2.28
N LEU A 25 -1.71 7.88 -0.96
CA LEU A 25 -2.80 7.51 -0.06
C LEU A 25 -3.91 8.56 -0.07
N ASN A 26 -3.56 9.84 -0.01
CA ASN A 26 -4.51 10.95 -0.11
C ASN A 26 -5.24 10.96 -1.45
N GLU A 27 -4.57 10.66 -2.57
CA GLU A 27 -5.22 10.53 -3.88
C GLU A 27 -6.34 9.47 -3.86
N LEU A 28 -6.17 8.37 -3.14
CA LEU A 28 -7.21 7.36 -2.98
C LEU A 28 -8.35 7.84 -2.08
N TRP A 29 -8.03 8.57 -1.03
CA TRP A 29 -9.02 9.18 -0.15
C TRP A 29 -9.90 10.20 -0.90
N GLU A 30 -9.29 11.11 -1.65
CA GLU A 30 -9.99 12.13 -2.44
C GLU A 30 -10.84 11.53 -3.59
N GLN A 31 -10.47 10.34 -4.07
CA GLN A 31 -11.30 9.56 -5.01
C GLN A 31 -12.55 8.94 -4.36
N GLY A 32 -12.73 9.09 -3.04
CA GLY A 32 -13.89 8.59 -2.30
C GLY A 32 -13.78 7.12 -1.90
N TYR A 33 -12.59 6.51 -1.96
CA TYR A 33 -12.41 5.17 -1.40
C TYR A 33 -12.53 5.21 0.11
N SER A 34 -13.29 4.28 0.69
CA SER A 34 -13.36 4.18 2.14
C SER A 34 -12.01 3.73 2.71
N ALA A 35 -11.72 4.12 3.96
CA ALA A 35 -10.55 3.64 4.67
C ALA A 35 -10.49 2.09 4.70
N MET A 36 -11.65 1.44 4.85
CA MET A 36 -11.74 -0.01 4.84
C MET A 36 -11.32 -0.61 3.49
N ASP A 37 -11.79 -0.03 2.37
CA ASP A 37 -11.41 -0.49 1.03
C ASP A 37 -9.92 -0.34 0.77
N ILE A 38 -9.33 0.78 1.21
CA ILE A 38 -7.90 1.04 1.10
C ILE A 38 -7.12 -0.01 1.89
N VAL A 39 -7.45 -0.22 3.17
CA VAL A 39 -6.78 -1.20 4.03
C VAL A 39 -6.89 -2.61 3.44
N VAL A 40 -8.09 -3.08 3.10
CA VAL A 40 -8.30 -4.41 2.50
C VAL A 40 -7.50 -4.60 1.22
N THR A 41 -7.37 -3.54 0.41
CA THR A 41 -6.57 -3.60 -0.82
C THR A 41 -5.07 -3.66 -0.52
N ILE A 42 -4.57 -2.91 0.48
CA ILE A 42 -3.18 -3.01 0.96
C ILE A 42 -2.85 -4.44 1.39
N PHE A 43 -3.72 -5.06 2.20
CA PHE A 43 -3.54 -6.46 2.63
C PHE A 43 -3.46 -7.42 1.44
N ARG A 44 -4.35 -7.26 0.45
CA ARG A 44 -4.38 -8.12 -0.73
C ARG A 44 -3.13 -7.97 -1.59
N VAL A 45 -2.71 -6.73 -1.84
CA VAL A 45 -1.55 -6.42 -2.69
C VAL A 45 -0.25 -6.84 -2.01
N THR A 46 -0.11 -6.64 -0.69
CA THR A 46 1.09 -7.02 0.06
C THR A 46 1.37 -8.53 -0.03
N LYS A 47 0.32 -9.37 -0.02
CA LYS A 47 0.45 -10.83 -0.19
C LYS A 47 1.07 -11.23 -1.53
N THR A 48 0.84 -10.44 -2.58
CA THR A 48 1.30 -10.72 -3.94
C THR A 48 2.47 -9.82 -4.37
N PHE A 49 3.08 -9.08 -3.44
CA PHE A 49 4.13 -8.12 -3.77
C PHE A 49 5.52 -8.75 -3.67
N ASP A 50 6.01 -9.29 -4.78
CA ASP A 50 7.25 -10.09 -4.81
C ASP A 50 8.53 -9.32 -4.45
N GLU A 51 8.52 -7.99 -4.54
CA GLU A 51 9.67 -7.14 -4.16
C GLU A 51 9.86 -7.04 -2.62
N LEU A 52 8.85 -7.35 -1.80
CA LEU A 52 9.00 -7.42 -0.34
C LEU A 52 9.55 -8.77 0.10
N ALA A 53 10.48 -8.76 1.05
CA ALA A 53 10.89 -9.98 1.75
C ALA A 53 9.70 -10.60 2.51
N GLU A 54 9.63 -11.94 2.53
CA GLU A 54 8.50 -12.68 3.12
C GLU A 54 8.26 -12.31 4.59
N TYR A 55 9.33 -12.16 5.37
CA TYR A 55 9.23 -11.71 6.77
C TYR A 55 8.56 -10.34 6.88
N THR A 56 8.93 -9.39 6.03
CA THR A 56 8.32 -8.05 6.02
C THR A 56 6.85 -8.11 5.60
N LYS A 57 6.47 -8.99 4.66
CA LYS A 57 5.05 -9.17 4.30
C LYS A 57 4.22 -9.61 5.50
N LEU A 58 4.74 -10.54 6.31
CA LEU A 58 4.05 -11.01 7.51
C LEU A 58 3.82 -9.89 8.51
N GLU A 59 4.80 -9.01 8.72
CA GLU A 59 4.65 -7.85 9.62
C GLU A 59 3.63 -6.82 9.10
N TYR A 60 3.45 -6.70 7.77
CA TYR A 60 2.38 -5.87 7.19
C TYR A 60 0.98 -6.50 7.31
N ILE A 61 0.90 -7.83 7.43
CA ILE A 61 -0.37 -8.59 7.45
C ILE A 61 -0.81 -8.93 8.88
N LYS A 62 0.03 -8.66 9.88
CA LYS A 62 -0.22 -8.95 11.29
C LYS A 62 -1.10 -7.88 11.94
#